data_AF-A0AAD3HP58-F1
#
_entry.id   AF-A0AAD3HP58-F1
#
_cell.length_a   1.000
_cell.length_b   1.000
_cell.length_c   1.000
_cell.angle_alpha   90.00
_cell.angle_beta   90.00
_cell.angle_gamma   90.00
#
_symmetry.space_group_name_H-M   'P 1'
#
loop_
_entity.id
_entity.type
_entity.pdbx_description
1 polymer ?
#
loop_
_entity_poly.entity_id
_entity_poly.type
_entity_poly.pdbx_seq_one_letter_code
_entity_poly.pdbx_strand_id
1 'polypeptide(L)'
;MAGNKYIAAAVASLFQDHTDSDCAVVFTLELDAPVKRSHNGVQHSAIGLRQAAITVIGDPLPVVLRHASPHFAAQLSRWNDGKREARTMCTPGCNTGRPELRIPLGSEAELPSARAAIRFAYTGEVHVSTVREVLEVRRQAAYLQIKGCTAACDEAIRGMVEAEESGGDSSEECGAADQQHAVLAFYACETLWSDADEDHSFQSLISAADQQLVSYFGNTLRVLNTPPLRRQLLDLPAVAVEALLESDSFGTDSESSVLLMLAVWMQANHYKTDAETRKRLCRLVRLVQLIKPYLSFVLPALAEDNATTKPFTAGWFTTKVSETAFISHFARAQKTERKQLLVSAKGSSYDIGSPMYSFYPRQQCVPEAGLTYHWHVSQEKLEQVLEMLQPGQEVYVNCTFDNGWESVSAQGFDWTPCLGLKHGAKAAGLYLDCKLPGALCMRGHTPAVVSSCARLTVARASKACVQQLFGTGDFFIVGQGWGSPGALPLRRLMAAGGGGGGAAVGLQLLAGWSEYLQGGKISGSLTLLRQPAGKKR
;
A
#
# COMPACT_ATOMS: atom_id res chain seq x y z
N MET A 1 19.58 -32.85 11.19
CA MET A 1 19.91 -34.28 11.40
C MET A 1 19.60 -35.02 10.11
N ALA A 2 20.58 -35.64 9.46
CA ALA A 2 20.31 -36.56 8.35
C ALA A 2 19.76 -37.87 8.94
N GLY A 3 18.50 -37.83 9.39
CA GLY A 3 17.78 -39.02 9.86
C GLY A 3 17.62 -40.03 8.72
N ASN A 4 17.44 -41.30 9.09
CA ASN A 4 17.17 -42.35 8.11
C ASN A 4 15.87 -42.00 7.35
N LYS A 5 16.01 -41.57 6.09
CA LYS A 5 14.90 -41.13 5.24
C LYS A 5 13.80 -42.20 5.12
N TYR A 6 14.16 -43.49 5.19
CA TYR A 6 13.19 -44.58 5.16
C TYR A 6 12.35 -44.65 6.43
N ILE A 7 12.94 -44.39 7.61
CA ILE A 7 12.19 -44.34 8.88
C ILE A 7 11.28 -43.10 8.89
N ALA A 8 11.77 -41.95 8.44
CA ALA A 8 10.96 -40.74 8.34
C ALA A 8 9.75 -40.94 7.39
N ALA A 9 9.97 -41.56 6.23
CA ALA A 9 8.90 -41.89 5.28
C ALA A 9 7.90 -42.91 5.86
N ALA A 10 8.39 -43.94 6.57
CA ALA A 10 7.52 -44.91 7.24
C ALA A 10 6.67 -44.23 8.33
N VAL A 11 7.28 -43.38 9.18
CA VAL A 11 6.55 -42.61 10.20
C VAL A 11 5.55 -41.66 9.56
N ALA A 12 5.91 -40.98 8.47
CA ALA A 12 5.00 -40.12 7.72
C ALA A 12 3.79 -40.89 7.17
N SER A 13 3.97 -42.14 6.72
CA SER A 13 2.86 -42.98 6.24
C SER A 13 1.88 -43.42 7.33
N LEU A 14 2.27 -43.34 8.61
CA LEU A 14 1.38 -43.60 9.74
C LEU A 14 0.42 -42.44 10.03
N PHE A 15 0.65 -41.25 9.42
CA PHE A 15 -0.28 -40.14 9.57
C PHE A 15 -1.60 -40.48 8.86
N GLN A 16 -2.71 -40.48 9.60
CA GLN A 16 -4.05 -40.97 9.20
C GLN A 16 -4.25 -42.50 9.24
N ASP A 17 -3.24 -43.29 9.63
CA ASP A 17 -3.44 -44.71 9.89
C ASP A 17 -3.92 -44.95 11.34
N HIS A 18 -5.06 -45.61 11.49
CA HIS A 18 -5.70 -45.84 12.78
C HIS A 18 -5.26 -47.12 13.48
N THR A 19 -4.65 -48.06 12.76
CA THR A 19 -4.35 -49.40 13.29
C THR A 19 -3.34 -49.35 14.43
N ASP A 20 -2.34 -48.47 14.29
CA ASP A 20 -1.17 -48.42 15.20
C ASP A 20 -1.13 -47.19 16.11
N SER A 21 -2.25 -46.47 16.22
CA SER A 21 -2.32 -45.30 17.10
C SER A 21 -2.50 -45.68 18.58
N ASP A 22 -1.71 -45.03 19.44
CA ASP A 22 -1.77 -45.16 20.90
C ASP A 22 -2.63 -44.08 21.58
N CYS A 23 -3.02 -43.00 20.90
CA CYS A 23 -3.86 -41.92 21.43
C CYS A 23 -4.85 -41.34 20.40
N ALA A 24 -5.96 -40.75 20.85
CA ALA A 24 -6.91 -40.06 19.98
C ALA A 24 -6.72 -38.55 20.06
N VAL A 25 -6.55 -37.86 18.93
CA VAL A 25 -6.61 -36.39 18.91
C VAL A 25 -8.04 -35.96 18.63
N VAL A 26 -8.61 -35.21 19.57
CA VAL A 26 -9.98 -34.71 19.51
C VAL A 26 -9.94 -33.19 19.43
N PHE A 27 -10.37 -32.63 18.30
CA PHE A 27 -10.58 -31.19 18.18
C PHE A 27 -11.90 -30.84 18.88
N THR A 28 -11.85 -29.85 19.77
CA THR A 28 -13.03 -29.40 20.52
C THR A 28 -13.30 -27.94 20.18
N LEU A 29 -14.52 -27.60 19.78
CA LEU A 29 -14.90 -26.19 19.59
C LEU A 29 -15.35 -25.61 20.93
N GLU A 30 -14.69 -24.53 21.36
CA GLU A 30 -15.20 -23.74 22.47
C GLU A 30 -16.39 -22.92 21.98
N LEU A 31 -17.60 -23.46 22.13
CA LEU A 31 -18.81 -22.68 21.96
C LEU A 31 -18.86 -21.68 23.11
N ASP A 32 -18.55 -20.42 22.83
CA ASP A 32 -18.79 -19.30 23.74
C ASP A 32 -20.25 -19.34 24.17
N ALA A 33 -20.49 -19.90 25.36
CA ALA A 33 -21.82 -19.88 25.94
C ALA A 33 -22.18 -18.40 26.11
N PRO A 34 -23.32 -17.92 25.56
CA PRO A 34 -23.69 -16.52 25.69
C PRO A 34 -23.68 -16.20 27.18
N VAL A 35 -22.78 -15.30 27.58
CA VAL A 35 -22.73 -14.77 28.94
C VAL A 35 -24.03 -14.00 29.14
N LYS A 36 -25.09 -14.70 29.52
CA LYS A 36 -26.33 -14.09 29.99
C LYS A 36 -25.94 -13.36 31.26
N ARG A 37 -25.55 -12.09 31.13
CA ARG A 37 -25.46 -11.14 32.24
C ARG A 37 -26.88 -10.95 32.75
N SER A 38 -27.30 -11.86 33.64
CA SER A 38 -28.53 -11.69 34.40
C SER A 38 -28.29 -10.57 35.39
N HIS A 39 -28.68 -9.34 35.02
CA HIS A 39 -28.99 -8.31 35.97
C HIS A 39 -30.28 -8.70 36.67
N ASN A 40 -30.17 -9.52 37.71
CA ASN A 40 -30.89 -9.41 38.97
C ASN A 40 -30.52 -10.59 39.86
N GLY A 41 -29.96 -10.27 41.03
CA GLY A 41 -29.53 -11.27 42.00
C GLY A 41 -30.70 -12.04 42.58
N VAL A 42 -30.51 -13.36 42.73
CA VAL A 42 -30.68 -14.12 43.98
C VAL A 42 -29.77 -15.34 43.85
N GLN A 43 -28.94 -15.57 44.88
CA GLN A 43 -28.04 -16.71 45.01
C GLN A 43 -28.83 -18.00 45.19
N HIS A 44 -28.66 -18.98 44.30
CA HIS A 44 -28.76 -20.39 44.66
C HIS A 44 -27.70 -21.18 43.88
N SER A 45 -26.74 -21.71 44.65
CA SER A 45 -25.65 -22.56 44.19
C SER A 45 -26.19 -23.87 43.60
N ALA A 46 -26.12 -24.00 42.29
CA ALA A 46 -26.13 -25.28 41.61
C ALA A 46 -24.93 -25.32 40.66
N ILE A 47 -23.89 -26.05 41.06
CA ILE A 47 -22.73 -26.42 40.22
C ILE A 47 -23.24 -27.46 39.22
N GLY A 48 -23.98 -26.99 38.21
CA GLY A 48 -24.33 -27.79 37.05
C GLY A 48 -23.18 -27.74 36.05
N LEU A 49 -22.41 -28.84 35.96
CA LEU A 49 -21.43 -29.07 34.90
C LEU A 49 -22.14 -28.93 33.54
N ARG A 50 -21.98 -27.77 32.90
CA ARG A 50 -22.48 -27.54 31.54
C ARG A 50 -21.56 -28.30 30.57
N GLN A 51 -22.04 -29.42 30.07
CA GLN A 51 -21.42 -30.12 28.94
C GLN A 51 -21.56 -29.24 27.70
N ALA A 52 -20.47 -28.60 27.30
CA ALA A 52 -20.33 -28.10 25.94
C ALA A 52 -20.56 -29.28 24.98
N ALA A 53 -21.28 -29.05 23.88
CA ALA A 53 -21.43 -30.06 22.84
C ALA A 53 -20.06 -30.34 22.23
N ILE A 54 -19.42 -31.44 22.66
CA ILE A 54 -18.13 -31.88 22.12
C ILE A 54 -18.44 -32.59 20.80
N THR A 55 -18.27 -31.88 19.69
CA THR A 55 -18.22 -32.54 18.38
C THR A 55 -16.82 -33.14 18.26
N VAL A 56 -16.72 -34.46 18.39
CA VAL A 56 -15.47 -35.18 18.18
C VAL A 56 -15.20 -35.22 16.68
N ILE A 57 -14.30 -34.37 16.22
CA ILE A 57 -13.75 -34.40 14.87
C ILE A 57 -12.30 -34.82 15.05
N GLY A 58 -11.90 -36.01 14.62
CA GLY A 58 -10.50 -36.42 14.77
C GLY A 58 -10.26 -37.91 14.66
N ASP A 59 -9.07 -38.22 14.13
CA ASP A 59 -8.56 -39.56 13.91
C ASP A 59 -7.47 -39.88 14.95
N PRO A 60 -7.30 -41.16 15.33
CA PRO A 60 -6.28 -41.58 16.28
C PRO A 60 -4.85 -41.43 15.69
N LEU A 61 -3.90 -40.91 16.48
CA LEU A 61 -2.50 -40.65 16.10
C LEU A 61 -1.48 -41.28 17.08
N PRO A 62 -0.25 -41.64 16.64
CA PRO A 62 0.74 -42.36 17.48
C PRO A 62 1.71 -41.48 18.33
N VAL A 63 2.58 -42.16 19.11
CA VAL A 63 3.66 -41.71 20.05
C VAL A 63 4.47 -40.47 19.62
N VAL A 64 4.58 -40.20 18.31
CA VAL A 64 5.37 -39.12 17.71
C VAL A 64 5.06 -37.76 18.34
N LEU A 65 3.79 -37.50 18.64
CA LEU A 65 3.32 -36.22 19.19
C LEU A 65 3.96 -35.85 20.52
N ARG A 66 4.23 -36.84 21.37
CA ARG A 66 4.89 -36.62 22.67
C ARG A 66 6.30 -36.04 22.51
N HIS A 67 7.00 -36.42 21.44
CA HIS A 67 8.37 -35.97 21.22
C HIS A 67 8.42 -34.66 20.42
N ALA A 68 7.46 -34.48 19.51
CA ALA A 68 7.36 -33.30 18.66
C ALA A 68 6.83 -32.06 19.39
N SER A 69 5.99 -32.23 20.42
CA SER A 69 5.31 -31.13 21.12
C SER A 69 5.38 -31.28 22.65
N PRO A 70 5.95 -30.30 23.38
CA PRO A 70 5.86 -30.25 24.83
C PRO A 70 4.41 -30.15 25.33
N HIS A 71 3.53 -29.49 24.57
CA HIS A 71 2.11 -29.39 24.88
C HIS A 71 1.45 -30.78 24.94
N PHE A 72 1.63 -31.60 23.90
CA PHE A 72 1.12 -32.97 23.90
C PHE A 72 1.79 -33.84 24.95
N ALA A 73 3.10 -33.67 25.19
CA ALA A 73 3.80 -34.38 26.25
C ALA A 73 3.21 -34.08 27.65
N ALA A 74 2.87 -32.82 27.90
CA ALA A 74 2.24 -32.40 29.15
C ALA A 74 0.82 -32.96 29.30
N GLN A 75 -0.01 -32.93 28.24
CA GLN A 75 -1.34 -33.52 28.26
C GLN A 75 -1.29 -35.04 28.53
N LEU A 76 -0.41 -35.78 27.84
CA LEU A 76 -0.23 -37.21 28.07
C LEU A 76 0.24 -37.55 29.48
N SER A 77 1.12 -36.72 30.05
CA SER A 77 1.60 -36.90 31.43
C SER A 77 0.46 -36.73 32.44
N ARG A 78 -0.34 -35.66 32.31
CA ARG A 78 -1.52 -35.42 33.16
C ARG A 78 -2.54 -36.56 33.09
N TRP A 79 -2.74 -37.12 31.89
CA TRP A 79 -3.65 -38.26 31.72
C TRP A 79 -3.14 -39.52 32.42
N ASN A 80 -1.83 -39.80 32.35
CA ASN A 80 -1.22 -40.95 33.03
C ASN A 80 -1.32 -40.81 34.57
N ASP A 81 -1.18 -39.59 35.08
CA ASP A 81 -1.32 -39.30 36.51
C ASP A 81 -2.77 -39.46 36.97
N GLY A 82 -3.74 -38.92 36.22
CA GLY A 82 -5.17 -39.07 36.53
C GLY A 82 -5.67 -40.51 36.49
N LYS A 83 -5.11 -41.37 35.64
CA LYS A 83 -5.40 -42.81 35.64
C LYS A 83 -4.92 -43.54 36.90
N ARG A 84 -3.86 -43.04 37.57
CA ARG A 84 -3.42 -43.61 38.86
C ARG A 84 -4.42 -43.29 39.97
N GLU A 85 -5.06 -42.14 39.91
CA GLU A 85 -6.06 -41.70 40.90
C GLU A 85 -7.45 -42.34 40.65
N ALA A 86 -7.91 -42.36 39.40
CA ALA A 86 -9.24 -42.87 39.01
C ALA A 86 -9.38 -44.40 39.06
N ARG A 87 -8.28 -45.16 39.09
CA ARG A 87 -8.31 -46.62 39.31
C ARG A 87 -8.92 -47.03 40.66
N THR A 88 -9.15 -46.10 41.57
CA THR A 88 -9.76 -46.33 42.88
C THR A 88 -11.29 -46.29 42.85
N MET A 89 -11.90 -45.74 41.79
CA MET A 89 -13.36 -45.67 41.63
C MET A 89 -13.72 -45.62 40.14
N CYS A 90 -14.02 -46.76 39.48
CA CYS A 90 -14.61 -46.70 38.14
C CYS A 90 -15.67 -47.78 37.89
N THR A 91 -16.85 -47.28 37.54
CA THR A 91 -17.97 -47.94 36.86
C THR A 91 -17.60 -48.32 35.41
N PRO A 92 -18.13 -49.42 34.87
CA PRO A 92 -17.77 -49.94 33.55
C PRO A 92 -18.69 -49.36 32.45
N GLY A 93 -18.12 -48.79 31.38
CA GLY A 93 -18.95 -48.39 30.23
C GLY A 93 -18.30 -47.67 29.03
N CYS A 94 -17.12 -47.05 29.13
CA CYS A 94 -16.51 -46.35 28.00
C CYS A 94 -15.15 -46.97 27.61
N ASN A 95 -15.15 -47.82 26.58
CA ASN A 95 -14.11 -48.82 26.28
C ASN A 95 -13.23 -48.48 25.06
N THR A 96 -12.36 -47.48 25.16
CA THR A 96 -11.18 -47.47 24.27
C THR A 96 -9.85 -47.45 25.03
N GLY A 97 -9.84 -47.04 26.31
CA GLY A 97 -8.65 -47.10 27.17
C GLY A 97 -7.46 -46.22 26.72
N ARG A 98 -7.51 -45.65 25.51
CA ARG A 98 -6.49 -44.78 24.91
C ARG A 98 -6.58 -43.35 25.48
N PRO A 99 -5.46 -42.62 25.62
CA PRO A 99 -5.48 -41.20 25.94
C PRO A 99 -6.20 -40.39 24.86
N GLU A 100 -7.02 -39.43 25.28
CA GLU A 100 -7.60 -38.41 24.40
C GLU A 100 -6.82 -37.11 24.57
N LEU A 101 -6.19 -36.64 23.51
CA LEU A 101 -5.56 -35.32 23.41
C LEU A 101 -6.58 -34.33 22.89
N ARG A 102 -7.01 -33.42 23.75
CA ARG A 102 -8.04 -32.43 23.41
C ARG A 102 -7.38 -31.14 22.98
N ILE A 103 -7.74 -30.68 21.79
CA ILE A 103 -7.24 -29.44 21.21
C ILE A 103 -8.42 -28.49 21.06
N PRO A 104 -8.53 -27.45 21.90
CA PRO A 104 -9.55 -26.44 21.72
C PRO A 104 -9.23 -25.61 20.47
N LEU A 105 -10.22 -25.47 19.60
CA LEU A 105 -10.18 -24.60 18.42
C LEU A 105 -11.12 -23.42 18.64
N GLY A 106 -10.71 -22.24 18.17
CA GLY A 106 -11.54 -21.04 18.22
C GLY A 106 -12.65 -21.05 17.17
N SER A 107 -12.47 -21.80 16.08
CA SER A 107 -13.49 -22.01 15.06
C SER A 107 -13.22 -23.27 14.24
N GLU A 108 -14.23 -23.75 13.51
CA GLU A 108 -14.10 -24.90 12.63
C GLU A 108 -13.10 -24.65 11.48
N ALA A 109 -12.96 -23.39 11.06
CA ALA A 109 -12.01 -22.97 10.02
C ALA A 109 -10.54 -23.20 10.42
N GLU A 110 -10.22 -23.36 11.71
CA GLU A 110 -8.86 -23.63 12.17
C GLU A 110 -8.45 -25.10 12.06
N LEU A 111 -9.41 -26.00 11.85
CA LEU A 111 -9.19 -27.44 11.82
C LEU A 111 -8.19 -27.89 10.73
N PRO A 112 -8.26 -27.42 9.47
CA PRO A 112 -7.27 -27.76 8.46
C PRO A 112 -5.86 -27.35 8.87
N SER A 113 -5.69 -26.15 9.42
CA SER A 113 -4.41 -25.58 9.83
C SER A 113 -3.83 -26.31 11.05
N ALA A 114 -4.66 -26.69 12.02
CA ALA A 114 -4.24 -27.50 13.16
C ALA A 114 -3.83 -28.92 12.70
N ARG A 115 -4.60 -29.54 11.80
CA ARG A 115 -4.24 -30.84 11.20
C ARG A 115 -2.94 -30.77 10.41
N ALA A 116 -2.71 -29.71 9.65
CA ALA A 116 -1.47 -29.52 8.90
C ALA A 116 -0.25 -29.30 9.83
N ALA A 117 -0.41 -28.55 10.93
CA ALA A 117 0.64 -28.42 11.95
C ALA A 117 0.97 -29.78 12.59
N ILE A 118 -0.05 -30.60 12.90
CA ILE A 118 0.16 -31.97 13.40
C ILE A 118 0.83 -32.84 12.33
N ARG A 119 0.43 -32.75 11.06
CA ARG A 119 1.07 -33.46 9.94
C ARG A 119 2.55 -33.11 9.83
N PHE A 120 2.93 -31.86 10.10
CA PHE A 120 4.34 -31.46 10.12
C PHE A 120 5.15 -32.27 11.15
N ALA A 121 4.58 -32.60 12.31
CA ALA A 121 5.26 -33.44 13.32
C ALA A 121 5.64 -34.83 12.79
N TYR A 122 4.93 -35.34 11.78
CA TYR A 122 5.18 -36.63 11.13
C TYR A 122 6.07 -36.52 9.89
N THR A 123 5.88 -35.45 9.11
CA THR A 123 6.48 -35.31 7.77
C THR A 123 7.72 -34.42 7.75
N GLY A 124 7.80 -33.45 8.67
CA GLY A 124 8.79 -32.38 8.64
C GLY A 124 8.58 -31.35 7.54
N GLU A 125 7.44 -31.36 6.84
CA GLU A 125 7.17 -30.52 5.67
C GLU A 125 5.83 -29.79 5.79
N VAL A 126 5.80 -28.50 5.43
CA VAL A 126 4.59 -27.67 5.43
C VAL A 126 3.97 -27.73 4.02
N HIS A 127 2.87 -28.48 3.87
CA HIS A 127 2.18 -28.65 2.58
C HIS A 127 0.99 -27.70 2.46
N VAL A 128 1.26 -26.45 2.06
CA VAL A 128 0.25 -25.40 1.86
C VAL A 128 0.61 -24.56 0.65
N SER A 129 -0.40 -23.95 0.04
CA SER A 129 -0.26 -23.28 -1.26
C SER A 129 -0.31 -21.76 -1.17
N THR A 130 -0.88 -21.22 -0.09
CA THR A 130 -1.07 -19.77 0.07
C THR A 130 -0.40 -19.25 1.34
N VAL A 131 0.03 -17.99 1.32
CA VAL A 131 0.65 -17.32 2.48
C VAL A 131 -0.28 -17.36 3.71
N ARG A 132 -1.58 -17.18 3.50
CA ARG A 132 -2.59 -17.25 4.57
C ARG A 132 -2.61 -18.61 5.25
N GLU A 133 -2.67 -19.69 4.47
CA GLU A 133 -2.66 -21.06 5.00
C GLU A 133 -1.38 -21.31 5.81
N VAL A 134 -0.20 -20.86 5.31
CA VAL A 134 1.06 -21.00 6.05
C VAL A 134 1.00 -20.26 7.39
N LEU A 135 0.48 -19.03 7.42
CA LEU A 135 0.35 -18.23 8.65
C LEU A 135 -0.63 -18.88 9.65
N GLU A 136 -1.72 -19.46 9.18
CA GLU A 136 -2.66 -20.19 10.05
C GLU A 136 -2.02 -21.46 10.62
N VAL A 137 -1.26 -22.22 9.81
CA VAL A 137 -0.48 -23.38 10.28
C VAL A 137 0.57 -22.95 11.30
N ARG A 138 1.28 -21.85 11.04
CA ARG A 138 2.27 -21.27 11.95
C ARG A 138 1.65 -20.93 13.30
N ARG A 139 0.49 -20.26 13.31
CA ARG A 139 -0.25 -19.91 14.53
C ARG A 139 -0.65 -21.15 15.33
N GLN A 140 -1.20 -22.16 14.65
CA GLN A 140 -1.56 -23.43 15.29
C GLN A 140 -0.35 -24.21 15.80
N ALA A 141 0.76 -24.18 15.06
CA ALA A 141 2.01 -24.80 15.47
C ALA A 141 2.62 -24.14 16.71
N ALA A 142 2.56 -22.82 16.81
CA ALA A 142 2.99 -22.07 17.99
C ALA A 142 2.11 -22.43 19.21
N TYR A 143 0.78 -22.43 19.04
CA TYR A 143 -0.17 -22.84 20.08
C TYR A 143 0.09 -24.27 20.59
N LEU A 144 0.25 -25.21 19.66
CA LEU A 144 0.54 -26.62 19.95
C LEU A 144 2.02 -26.86 20.32
N GLN A 145 2.88 -25.84 20.30
CA GLN A 145 4.31 -25.92 20.58
C GLN A 145 5.03 -27.02 19.77
N ILE A 146 4.70 -27.17 18.49
CA ILE A 146 5.31 -28.18 17.61
C ILE A 146 6.70 -27.71 17.19
N LYS A 147 7.73 -28.41 17.66
CA LYS A 147 9.14 -28.03 17.46
C LYS A 147 9.49 -27.91 15.98
N GLY A 148 10.06 -26.77 15.60
CA GLY A 148 10.57 -26.50 14.24
C GLY A 148 9.51 -26.15 13.20
N CYS A 149 8.21 -26.31 13.49
CA CYS A 149 7.14 -26.05 12.54
C CYS A 149 6.98 -24.56 12.24
N THR A 150 7.12 -23.68 13.24
CA THR A 150 7.04 -22.21 13.05
C THR A 150 8.16 -21.73 12.14
N ALA A 151 9.40 -22.13 12.40
CA ALA A 151 10.56 -21.79 11.55
C ALA A 151 10.40 -22.33 10.12
N ALA A 152 9.87 -23.55 9.94
CA ALA A 152 9.61 -24.09 8.61
C ALA A 152 8.50 -23.31 7.88
N CYS A 153 7.48 -22.82 8.59
CA CYS A 153 6.47 -21.93 8.03
C CYS A 153 7.10 -20.58 7.63
N ASP A 154 7.99 -20.02 8.46
CA ASP A 154 8.65 -18.74 8.16
C ASP A 154 9.55 -18.83 6.93
N GLU A 155 10.31 -19.91 6.76
CA GLU A 155 11.10 -20.16 5.55
C GLU A 155 10.21 -20.40 4.32
N ALA A 156 9.05 -21.06 4.49
CA ALA A 156 8.10 -21.24 3.40
C ALA A 156 7.48 -19.91 2.94
N ILE A 157 7.07 -19.03 3.87
CA ILE A 157 6.57 -17.69 3.54
C ILE A 157 7.67 -16.86 2.89
N ARG A 158 8.89 -16.89 3.43
CA ARG A 158 10.03 -16.19 2.83
C ARG A 158 10.24 -16.64 1.38
N GLY A 159 10.26 -17.95 1.14
CA GLY A 159 10.38 -18.50 -0.22
C GLY A 159 9.25 -18.06 -1.15
N MET A 160 8.01 -17.98 -0.66
CA MET A 160 6.87 -17.47 -1.46
C MET A 160 7.02 -15.98 -1.79
N VAL A 161 7.49 -15.17 -0.84
CA VAL A 161 7.64 -13.72 -1.00
C VAL A 161 8.85 -13.36 -1.89
N GLU A 162 9.93 -14.16 -1.86
CA GLU A 162 11.15 -13.91 -2.65
C GLU A 162 11.10 -14.51 -4.07
N ALA A 163 10.36 -15.60 -4.29
CA ALA A 163 10.33 -16.30 -5.59
C ALA A 163 9.77 -15.46 -6.75
N GLU A 164 8.97 -14.44 -6.46
CA GLU A 164 8.29 -13.63 -7.48
C GLU A 164 9.25 -12.70 -8.26
N GLU A 165 10.44 -12.38 -7.72
CA GLU A 165 11.41 -11.52 -8.42
C GLU A 165 12.11 -12.21 -9.59
N SER A 166 12.12 -13.55 -9.65
CA SER A 166 12.91 -14.31 -10.63
C SER A 166 12.15 -14.72 -11.90
N GLY A 167 10.85 -14.45 -11.99
CA GLY A 167 9.99 -14.93 -13.10
C GLY A 167 9.83 -13.99 -14.30
N GLY A 168 10.52 -12.85 -14.33
CA GLY A 168 10.28 -11.79 -15.31
C GLY A 168 11.04 -11.95 -16.63
N ASP A 169 10.63 -12.87 -17.52
CA ASP A 169 10.88 -12.69 -18.97
C ASP A 169 10.02 -13.52 -19.94
N SER A 170 8.89 -14.13 -19.54
CA SER A 170 8.12 -14.93 -20.51
C SER A 170 6.62 -14.95 -20.30
N SER A 171 5.91 -14.72 -21.41
CA SER A 171 4.47 -14.85 -21.69
C SER A 171 3.55 -13.70 -21.24
N GLU A 172 3.45 -12.73 -22.14
CA GLU A 172 2.24 -11.95 -22.36
C GLU A 172 1.06 -12.88 -22.71
N GLU A 173 -0.14 -12.50 -22.22
CA GLU A 173 -1.46 -12.87 -22.75
C GLU A 173 -1.98 -14.31 -22.52
N CYS A 174 -2.62 -14.53 -21.36
CA CYS A 174 -4.04 -14.94 -21.24
C CYS A 174 -4.33 -15.52 -19.84
N GLY A 175 -4.76 -14.67 -18.88
CA GLY A 175 -5.32 -15.13 -17.59
C GLY A 175 -5.00 -14.27 -16.36
N ALA A 176 -4.94 -12.94 -16.47
CA ALA A 176 -4.39 -12.03 -15.45
C ALA A 176 -5.39 -11.55 -14.37
N ALA A 177 -6.33 -12.39 -13.91
CA ALA A 177 -7.40 -11.91 -13.03
C ALA A 177 -7.16 -12.08 -11.52
N ASP A 178 -6.28 -12.98 -11.05
CA ASP A 178 -6.28 -13.31 -9.61
C ASP A 178 -4.94 -13.72 -8.97
N GLN A 179 -3.81 -13.52 -9.65
CA GLN A 179 -2.50 -13.69 -8.98
C GLN A 179 -2.18 -12.46 -8.14
N GLN A 180 -2.68 -12.47 -6.90
CA GLN A 180 -2.26 -11.53 -5.88
C GLN A 180 -0.81 -11.84 -5.49
N HIS A 181 0.07 -10.83 -5.64
CA HIS A 181 1.49 -10.93 -5.29
C HIS A 181 1.64 -11.38 -3.82
N ALA A 182 2.50 -12.36 -3.55
CA ALA A 182 2.64 -13.01 -2.25
C ALA A 182 2.92 -12.01 -1.12
N VAL A 183 3.72 -10.97 -1.39
CA VAL A 183 3.98 -9.90 -0.41
C VAL A 183 2.70 -9.14 -0.03
N LEU A 184 1.81 -8.85 -0.99
CA LEU A 184 0.54 -8.18 -0.70
C LEU A 184 -0.38 -9.11 0.10
N ALA A 185 -0.39 -10.40 -0.20
CA ALA A 185 -1.15 -11.40 0.54
C ALA A 185 -0.63 -11.55 2.00
N PHE A 186 0.68 -11.43 2.22
CA PHE A 186 1.30 -11.45 3.54
C PHE A 186 0.78 -10.32 4.44
N TYR A 187 0.81 -9.07 3.95
CA TYR A 187 0.29 -7.93 4.70
C TYR A 187 -1.23 -7.98 4.86
N ALA A 188 -1.97 -8.46 3.86
CA ALA A 188 -3.43 -8.65 3.98
C ALA A 188 -3.81 -9.60 5.13
N CYS A 189 -2.87 -10.43 5.59
CA CYS A 189 -3.02 -11.34 6.72
C CYS A 189 -2.41 -10.81 8.04
N GLU A 190 -2.25 -9.49 8.20
CA GLU A 190 -1.72 -8.84 9.43
C GLU A 190 -2.36 -9.39 10.72
N THR A 191 -3.66 -9.68 10.71
CA THR A 191 -4.38 -10.19 11.89
C THR A 191 -3.95 -11.59 12.34
N LEU A 192 -3.20 -12.31 11.51
CA LEU A 192 -2.64 -13.63 11.82
C LEU A 192 -1.18 -13.56 12.30
N TRP A 193 -0.58 -12.37 12.30
CA TRP A 193 0.78 -12.17 12.79
C TRP A 193 0.83 -12.43 14.29
N SER A 194 1.85 -13.14 14.74
CA SER A 194 2.11 -13.30 16.17
C SER A 194 2.61 -11.98 16.77
N ASP A 195 2.50 -11.81 18.09
CA ASP A 195 3.13 -10.68 18.78
C ASP A 195 4.63 -10.69 18.46
N ALA A 196 5.00 -9.80 17.54
CA ALA A 196 6.27 -9.87 16.85
C ALA A 196 7.46 -9.58 17.78
N ASP A 197 7.19 -9.02 18.96
CA ASP A 197 8.20 -8.70 19.98
C ASP A 197 8.81 -9.95 20.64
N GLU A 198 8.13 -11.11 20.58
CA GLU A 198 8.62 -12.34 21.22
C GLU A 198 9.39 -13.26 20.26
N ASP A 199 9.25 -13.07 18.94
CA ASP A 199 9.76 -13.99 17.91
C ASP A 199 10.71 -13.32 16.89
N HIS A 200 12.01 -13.39 17.17
CA HIS A 200 13.07 -12.88 16.29
C HIS A 200 13.06 -13.48 14.87
N SER A 201 12.60 -14.72 14.72
CA SER A 201 12.55 -15.37 13.40
C SER A 201 11.46 -14.75 12.53
N PHE A 202 10.31 -14.43 13.13
CA PHE A 202 9.23 -13.73 12.46
C PHE A 202 9.61 -12.28 12.12
N GLN A 203 10.32 -11.57 13.00
CA GLN A 203 10.83 -10.22 12.71
C GLN A 203 11.75 -10.18 11.49
N SER A 204 12.59 -11.20 11.35
CA SER A 204 13.45 -11.34 10.17
C SER A 204 12.64 -11.57 8.89
N LEU A 205 11.51 -12.29 8.99
CA LEU A 205 10.56 -12.46 7.88
C LEU A 205 9.85 -11.15 7.54
N ILE A 206 9.35 -10.40 8.53
CA ILE A 206 8.73 -9.09 8.31
C ILE A 206 9.71 -8.14 7.62
N SER A 207 10.96 -8.08 8.09
CA SER A 207 12.00 -7.25 7.47
C SER A 207 12.28 -7.63 6.00
N ALA A 208 12.25 -8.93 5.68
CA ALA A 208 12.38 -9.40 4.29
C ALA A 208 11.15 -9.02 3.45
N ALA A 209 9.95 -9.17 4.01
CA ALA A 209 8.70 -8.76 3.38
C ALA A 209 8.64 -7.24 3.15
N ASP A 210 9.14 -6.42 4.08
CA ASP A 210 9.25 -4.96 3.93
C ASP A 210 10.12 -4.60 2.73
N GLN A 211 11.28 -5.26 2.58
CA GLN A 211 12.18 -5.04 1.44
C GLN A 211 11.51 -5.42 0.12
N GLN A 212 10.80 -6.55 0.09
CA GLN A 212 10.06 -7.01 -1.09
C GLN A 212 8.87 -6.11 -1.42
N LEU A 213 8.18 -5.56 -0.42
CA LEU A 213 7.09 -4.59 -0.59
C LEU A 213 7.63 -3.29 -1.23
N VAL A 214 8.77 -2.81 -0.72
CA VAL A 214 9.44 -1.62 -1.27
C VAL A 214 9.93 -1.88 -2.69
N SER A 215 10.49 -3.06 -2.98
CA SER A 215 10.89 -3.48 -4.33
C SER A 215 9.70 -3.48 -5.29
N TYR A 216 8.58 -4.08 -4.88
CA TYR A 216 7.35 -4.20 -5.66
C TYR A 216 6.81 -2.84 -6.09
N PHE A 217 6.59 -1.93 -5.14
CA PHE A 217 6.08 -0.58 -5.43
C PHE A 217 7.16 0.33 -6.06
N GLY A 218 8.42 0.11 -5.71
CA GLY A 218 9.62 0.79 -6.21
C GLY A 218 9.76 2.23 -5.72
N ASN A 219 8.86 3.11 -6.14
CA ASN A 219 8.91 4.53 -5.78
C ASN A 219 7.55 5.22 -5.83
N THR A 220 7.47 6.34 -5.11
CA THR A 220 6.25 7.13 -4.94
C THR A 220 5.62 7.58 -6.27
N LEU A 221 6.43 8.00 -7.25
CA LEU A 221 5.91 8.44 -8.55
C LEU A 221 5.30 7.29 -9.35
N ARG A 222 5.92 6.11 -9.33
CA ARG A 222 5.39 4.91 -9.97
C ARG A 222 4.06 4.52 -9.34
N VAL A 223 3.97 4.52 -8.01
CA VAL A 223 2.72 4.22 -7.29
C VAL A 223 1.62 5.22 -7.66
N LEU A 224 1.92 6.52 -7.58
CA LEU A 224 0.93 7.55 -7.83
C LEU A 224 0.44 7.56 -9.28
N ASN A 225 1.31 7.32 -10.26
CA ASN A 225 1.01 7.47 -11.69
C ASN A 225 0.67 6.16 -12.44
N THR A 226 0.64 5.02 -11.75
CA THR A 226 0.29 3.73 -12.34
C THR A 226 -1.05 3.24 -11.76
N PRO A 227 -2.16 3.24 -12.53
CA PRO A 227 -3.49 2.98 -11.98
C PRO A 227 -3.64 1.63 -11.24
N PRO A 228 -3.07 0.50 -11.71
CA PRO A 228 -3.08 -0.76 -10.96
C PRO A 228 -2.37 -0.65 -9.60
N LEU A 229 -1.16 -0.07 -9.55
CA LEU A 229 -0.39 0.07 -8.31
C LEU A 229 -1.08 1.04 -7.33
N ARG A 230 -1.71 2.11 -7.84
CA ARG A 230 -2.49 3.02 -7.01
C ARG A 230 -3.68 2.30 -6.37
N ARG A 231 -4.40 1.45 -7.11
CA ARG A 231 -5.49 0.63 -6.54
C ARG A 231 -4.99 -0.28 -5.44
N GLN A 232 -3.90 -1.01 -5.70
CA GLN A 232 -3.28 -1.89 -4.70
C GLN A 232 -2.78 -1.14 -3.47
N LEU A 233 -2.22 0.07 -3.62
CA LEU A 233 -1.88 0.93 -2.49
C LEU A 233 -3.11 1.20 -1.62
N LEU A 234 -4.26 1.53 -2.22
CA LEU A 234 -5.49 1.82 -1.47
C LEU A 234 -6.04 0.61 -0.70
N ASP A 235 -5.73 -0.60 -1.17
CA ASP A 235 -6.12 -1.86 -0.52
C ASP A 235 -5.12 -2.30 0.57
N LEU A 236 -3.96 -1.65 0.69
CA LEU A 236 -2.97 -1.98 1.71
C LEU A 236 -3.48 -1.68 3.13
N PRO A 237 -3.20 -2.55 4.11
CA PRO A 237 -3.38 -2.24 5.52
C PRO A 237 -2.38 -1.19 5.99
N ALA A 238 -2.65 -0.59 7.15
CA ALA A 238 -1.82 0.50 7.68
C ALA A 238 -0.36 0.09 7.90
N VAL A 239 -0.10 -1.11 8.42
CA VAL A 239 1.26 -1.61 8.67
C VAL A 239 2.10 -1.72 7.41
N ALA A 240 1.50 -2.04 6.26
CA ALA A 240 2.22 -2.08 4.98
C ALA A 240 2.59 -0.68 4.52
N VAL A 241 1.70 0.30 4.73
CA VAL A 241 1.99 1.71 4.44
C VAL A 241 3.06 2.23 5.40
N GLU A 242 3.04 1.83 6.68
CA GLU A 242 4.11 2.14 7.64
C GLU A 242 5.46 1.62 7.12
N ALA A 243 5.56 0.36 6.70
CA ALA A 243 6.77 -0.23 6.13
C ALA A 243 7.29 0.54 4.89
N LEU A 244 6.40 0.92 3.96
CA LEU A 244 6.77 1.75 2.80
C LEU A 244 7.31 3.12 3.22
N LEU A 245 6.68 3.76 4.21
CA LEU A 245 7.07 5.07 4.71
C LEU A 245 8.30 5.02 5.63
N GLU A 246 8.63 3.90 6.24
CA GLU A 246 9.86 3.76 7.04
C GLU A 246 11.10 3.59 6.15
N SER A 247 10.96 2.92 5.01
CA SER A 247 12.09 2.60 4.13
C SER A 247 12.73 3.81 3.44
N ASP A 248 14.05 3.98 3.64
CA ASP A 248 14.87 4.94 2.90
C ASP A 248 15.00 4.62 1.41
N SER A 249 14.86 3.34 1.04
CA SER A 249 14.94 2.84 -0.33
C SER A 249 13.65 3.06 -1.12
N PHE A 250 12.54 3.39 -0.46
CA PHE A 250 11.31 3.77 -1.15
C PHE A 250 11.49 5.13 -1.81
N GLY A 251 11.79 5.11 -3.10
CA GLY A 251 12.22 6.29 -3.83
C GLY A 251 11.14 7.37 -3.91
N THR A 252 11.56 8.62 -3.96
CA THR A 252 10.67 9.76 -4.19
C THR A 252 11.37 10.87 -4.97
N ASP A 253 10.61 11.73 -5.61
CA ASP A 253 11.12 12.96 -6.19
C ASP A 253 11.24 14.09 -5.15
N SER A 254 10.28 14.12 -4.21
CA SER A 254 10.25 14.97 -3.02
C SER A 254 9.37 14.34 -1.93
N GLU A 255 9.57 14.74 -0.68
CA GLU A 255 8.69 14.28 0.42
C GLU A 255 7.25 14.79 0.27
N SER A 256 7.01 15.81 -0.57
CA SER A 256 5.66 16.27 -0.88
C SER A 256 4.85 15.26 -1.69
N SER A 257 5.50 14.45 -2.53
CA SER A 257 4.84 13.33 -3.19
C SER A 257 4.53 12.19 -2.21
N VAL A 258 5.39 11.97 -1.20
CA VAL A 258 5.16 10.99 -0.13
C VAL A 258 3.94 11.41 0.70
N LEU A 259 3.86 12.69 1.08
CA LEU A 259 2.70 13.24 1.78
C LEU A 259 1.42 13.13 0.93
N LEU A 260 1.50 13.39 -0.38
CA LEU A 260 0.38 13.19 -1.31
C LEU A 260 -0.06 11.73 -1.37
N MET A 261 0.88 10.79 -1.46
CA MET A 261 0.58 9.35 -1.45
C MET A 261 -0.16 8.95 -0.17
N LEU A 262 0.32 9.42 0.99
CA LEU A 262 -0.35 9.20 2.26
C LEU A 262 -1.74 9.84 2.29
N ALA A 263 -1.90 11.05 1.76
CA ALA A 263 -3.19 11.73 1.69
C ALA A 263 -4.20 10.95 0.82
N VAL A 264 -3.75 10.43 -0.32
CA VAL A 264 -4.57 9.59 -1.22
C VAL A 264 -5.01 8.31 -0.50
N TRP A 265 -4.11 7.65 0.23
CA TRP A 265 -4.46 6.47 1.01
C TRP A 265 -5.43 6.80 2.16
N MET A 266 -5.19 7.90 2.88
CA MET A 266 -6.04 8.38 3.98
C MET A 266 -7.44 8.73 3.48
N GLN A 267 -7.58 9.34 2.31
CA GLN A 267 -8.88 9.63 1.72
C GLN A 267 -9.75 8.37 1.56
N ALA A 268 -9.14 7.22 1.25
CA ALA A 268 -9.83 5.93 1.13
C ALA A 268 -9.97 5.17 2.46
N ASN A 269 -9.01 5.29 3.38
CA ASN A 269 -8.90 4.45 4.57
C ASN A 269 -9.13 5.17 5.91
N HIS A 270 -9.50 6.46 5.89
CA HIS A 270 -9.73 7.23 7.12
C HIS A 270 -10.71 6.55 8.09
N TYR A 271 -11.80 5.99 7.59
CA TYR A 271 -12.83 5.34 8.43
C TYR A 271 -12.39 3.99 9.02
N LYS A 272 -11.36 3.35 8.46
CA LYS A 272 -10.81 2.07 8.92
C LYS A 272 -9.65 2.24 9.90
N THR A 273 -9.08 3.44 9.99
CA THR A 273 -7.91 3.71 10.82
C THR A 273 -8.33 4.38 12.12
N ASP A 274 -7.65 4.03 13.21
CA ASP A 274 -7.76 4.78 14.45
C ASP A 274 -6.82 6.01 14.45
N ALA A 275 -6.99 6.89 15.43
CA ALA A 275 -6.23 8.13 15.53
C ALA A 275 -4.73 7.93 15.81
N GLU A 276 -4.36 6.88 16.55
CA GLU A 276 -2.96 6.60 16.86
C GLU A 276 -2.24 6.04 15.63
N THR A 277 -2.90 5.17 14.86
CA THR A 277 -2.40 4.69 13.55
C THR A 277 -2.19 5.84 12.57
N ARG A 278 -3.15 6.77 12.44
CA ARG A 278 -2.95 7.97 11.60
C ARG A 278 -1.77 8.83 12.05
N LYS A 279 -1.59 8.96 13.37
CA LYS A 279 -0.49 9.71 13.97
C LYS A 279 0.86 9.04 13.76
N ARG A 280 0.94 7.71 13.84
CA ARG A 280 2.16 6.95 13.47
C ARG A 280 2.51 7.18 12.01
N LEU A 281 1.56 7.00 11.09
CA LEU A 281 1.78 7.23 9.65
C LEU A 281 2.23 8.66 9.33
N CYS A 282 1.59 9.69 9.92
CA CYS A 282 1.99 11.09 9.73
C CYS A 282 3.43 11.35 10.23
N ARG A 283 3.89 10.64 11.26
CA ARG A 283 5.24 10.79 11.82
C ARG A 283 6.35 10.20 10.95
N LEU A 284 6.01 9.33 10.01
CA LEU A 284 6.97 8.71 9.10
C LEU A 284 7.31 9.59 7.89
N VAL A 285 6.46 10.59 7.58
CA VAL A 285 6.73 11.55 6.51
C VAL A 285 7.76 12.58 6.99
N ARG A 286 8.82 12.84 6.20
CA ARG A 286 9.91 13.76 6.60
C ARG A 286 9.49 15.20 6.34
N LEU A 287 8.63 15.74 7.19
CA LEU A 287 7.96 17.03 6.99
C LEU A 287 8.95 18.19 6.76
N VAL A 288 10.15 18.16 7.33
CA VAL A 288 11.18 19.20 7.11
C VAL A 288 11.77 19.20 5.69
N GLN A 289 11.58 18.12 4.93
CA GLN A 289 12.05 17.96 3.54
C GLN A 289 10.96 18.27 2.50
N LEU A 290 9.76 18.69 2.93
CA LEU A 290 8.72 19.13 2.01
C LEU A 290 9.17 20.38 1.24
N ILE A 291 8.68 20.53 0.02
CA ILE A 291 8.95 21.74 -0.77
C ILE A 291 8.30 22.97 -0.13
N LYS A 292 8.84 24.15 -0.45
CA LYS A 292 8.40 25.42 0.16
C LYS A 292 6.88 25.65 0.14
N PRO A 293 6.14 25.42 -0.97
CA PRO A 293 4.68 25.59 -0.98
C PRO A 293 3.96 24.69 0.03
N TYR A 294 4.47 23.48 0.23
CA TYR A 294 3.92 22.55 1.19
C TYR A 294 4.14 23.00 2.64
N LEU A 295 5.35 23.45 2.95
CA LEU A 295 5.69 23.99 4.28
C LEU A 295 4.90 25.26 4.62
N SER A 296 4.68 26.15 3.64
CA SER A 296 4.06 27.45 3.89
C SER A 296 2.54 27.44 3.79
N PHE A 297 1.95 26.53 3.02
CA PHE A 297 0.52 26.55 2.72
C PHE A 297 -0.17 25.23 3.05
N VAL A 298 0.31 24.11 2.49
CA VAL A 298 -0.40 22.82 2.63
C VAL A 298 -0.40 22.33 4.07
N LEU A 299 0.76 22.32 4.74
CA LEU A 299 0.88 21.83 6.12
C LEU A 299 0.05 22.63 7.13
N PRO A 300 0.14 23.98 7.18
CA PRO A 300 -0.66 24.75 8.12
C PRO A 300 -2.16 24.53 7.93
N ALA A 301 -2.61 24.48 6.67
CA ALA A 301 -4.02 24.28 6.37
C ALA A 301 -4.51 22.87 6.71
N LEU A 302 -3.68 21.82 6.54
CA LEU A 302 -4.03 20.45 6.98
C LEU A 302 -4.15 20.38 8.51
N ALA A 303 -3.26 21.07 9.22
CA ALA A 303 -3.30 21.13 10.68
C ALA A 303 -4.50 21.95 11.19
N GLU A 304 -4.88 23.02 10.48
CA GLU A 304 -6.07 23.81 10.78
C GLU A 304 -7.36 23.03 10.52
N ASP A 305 -7.44 22.27 9.42
CA ASP A 305 -8.56 21.39 9.12
C ASP A 305 -8.76 20.34 10.24
N ASN A 306 -7.68 19.74 10.74
CA ASN A 306 -7.74 18.84 11.88
C ASN A 306 -8.17 19.55 13.19
N ALA A 307 -7.71 20.78 13.44
CA ALA A 307 -8.03 21.53 14.65
C ALA A 307 -9.49 22.05 14.69
N THR A 308 -10.04 22.41 13.54
CA THR A 308 -11.39 23.00 13.41
C THR A 308 -12.49 21.94 13.37
N THR A 309 -12.14 20.70 13.05
CA THR A 309 -13.13 19.69 12.75
C THR A 309 -13.54 18.88 13.98
N LYS A 310 -14.85 18.59 14.11
CA LYS A 310 -15.41 17.81 15.22
C LYS A 310 -14.78 16.41 15.28
N PRO A 311 -14.75 15.73 16.44
CA PRO A 311 -14.06 14.45 16.63
C PRO A 311 -14.39 13.36 15.61
N PHE A 312 -15.62 13.35 15.07
CA PHE A 312 -16.08 12.35 14.09
C PHE A 312 -15.75 12.69 12.64
N THR A 313 -15.37 13.92 12.35
CA THR A 313 -14.99 14.37 11.00
C THR A 313 -13.55 14.87 10.95
N ALA A 314 -12.81 14.76 12.07
CA ALA A 314 -11.49 15.35 12.25
C ALA A 314 -10.58 15.07 11.04
N GLY A 315 -9.85 16.09 10.60
CA GLY A 315 -8.90 15.96 9.51
C GLY A 315 -7.93 14.80 9.77
N TRP A 316 -7.52 14.10 8.70
CA TRP A 316 -6.67 12.91 8.83
C TRP A 316 -5.25 13.25 9.32
N PHE A 317 -4.81 14.50 9.14
CA PHE A 317 -3.46 14.95 9.47
C PHE A 317 -3.35 15.39 10.92
N THR A 318 -2.76 14.54 11.76
CA THR A 318 -2.82 14.69 13.23
C THR A 318 -1.86 15.73 13.81
N THR A 319 -0.96 16.29 13.01
CA THR A 319 0.07 17.25 13.47
C THR A 319 -0.57 18.59 13.85
N LYS A 320 -0.15 19.17 14.98
CA LYS A 320 -0.73 20.42 15.50
C LYS A 320 -0.27 21.63 14.68
N VAL A 321 -1.10 22.69 14.64
CA VAL A 321 -0.73 23.95 13.98
C VAL A 321 0.59 24.52 14.51
N SER A 322 0.80 24.52 15.84
CA SER A 322 2.05 24.98 16.45
C SER A 322 3.27 24.16 16.03
N GLU A 323 3.09 22.85 15.83
CA GLU A 323 4.14 21.94 15.41
C GLU A 323 4.47 22.13 13.93
N THR A 324 3.47 22.35 13.07
CA THR A 324 3.71 22.70 11.65
C THR A 324 4.45 24.03 11.51
N ALA A 325 4.13 25.03 12.33
CA ALA A 325 4.85 26.29 12.37
C ALA A 325 6.32 26.09 12.79
N PHE A 326 6.56 25.26 13.81
CA PHE A 326 7.90 24.88 14.23
C PHE A 326 8.66 24.14 13.12
N ILE A 327 8.06 23.15 12.46
CA ILE A 327 8.65 22.39 11.35
C ILE A 327 9.04 23.33 10.21
N SER A 328 8.14 24.24 9.81
CA SER A 328 8.40 25.20 8.74
C SER A 328 9.53 26.18 9.06
N HIS A 329 9.64 26.60 10.32
CA HIS A 329 10.78 27.40 10.79
C HIS A 329 12.07 26.56 10.80
N PHE A 330 12.02 25.35 11.35
CA PHE A 330 13.15 24.43 11.48
C PHE A 330 13.73 24.00 10.12
N ALA A 331 12.88 23.73 9.14
CA ALA A 331 13.27 23.41 7.77
C ALA A 331 14.09 24.54 7.12
N ARG A 332 13.72 25.80 7.39
CA ARG A 332 14.36 27.01 6.84
C ARG A 332 15.55 27.51 7.65
N ALA A 333 15.63 27.13 8.92
CA ALA A 333 16.67 27.57 9.83
C ALA A 333 18.08 27.14 9.38
N GLN A 334 19.09 27.93 9.74
CA GLN A 334 20.49 27.57 9.48
C GLN A 334 20.97 26.45 10.43
N LYS A 335 22.11 25.81 10.12
CA LYS A 335 22.62 24.69 10.94
C LYS A 335 22.84 25.05 12.42
N THR A 336 23.29 26.26 12.72
CA THR A 336 23.49 26.76 14.10
C THR A 336 22.16 27.00 14.81
N GLU A 337 21.23 27.67 14.15
CA GLU A 337 19.86 27.92 14.62
C GLU A 337 19.11 26.61 14.87
N ARG A 338 19.20 25.64 13.95
CA ARG A 338 18.64 24.29 14.13
C ARG A 338 19.13 23.62 15.41
N LYS A 339 20.44 23.70 15.71
CA LYS A 339 20.97 23.15 16.96
C LYS A 339 20.34 23.81 18.19
N GLN A 340 20.15 25.14 18.16
CA GLN A 340 19.50 25.85 19.25
C GLN A 340 18.02 25.47 19.37
N LEU A 341 17.28 25.40 18.25
CA LEU A 341 15.89 24.95 18.23
C LEU A 341 15.74 23.53 18.80
N LEU A 342 16.66 22.62 18.49
CA LEU A 342 16.68 21.26 19.05
C LEU A 342 16.92 21.28 20.57
N VAL A 343 17.81 22.14 21.06
CA VAL A 343 18.05 22.29 22.51
C VAL A 343 16.82 22.87 23.20
N SER A 344 16.18 23.90 22.62
CA SER A 344 14.95 24.48 23.16
C SER A 344 13.76 23.53 23.10
N ALA A 345 13.74 22.60 22.14
CA ALA A 345 12.70 21.59 22.03
C ALA A 345 12.91 20.40 22.99
N LYS A 346 14.10 20.20 23.57
CA LYS A 346 14.32 19.18 24.61
C LYS A 346 13.51 19.52 25.85
N GLY A 347 12.47 18.73 26.13
CA GLY A 347 11.50 18.97 27.21
C GLY A 347 10.16 19.53 26.75
N SER A 348 10.01 19.81 25.44
CA SER A 348 8.71 20.07 24.83
C SER A 348 7.94 18.78 24.52
N SER A 349 6.69 18.90 24.07
CA SER A 349 5.86 17.78 23.61
C SER A 349 6.25 17.20 22.24
N TYR A 350 7.32 17.72 21.61
CA TYR A 350 7.73 17.30 20.27
C TYR A 350 8.66 16.10 20.32
N ASP A 351 8.36 15.08 19.53
CA ASP A 351 9.23 13.92 19.36
C ASP A 351 10.30 14.21 18.30
N ILE A 352 11.36 14.87 18.73
CA ILE A 352 12.49 15.27 17.87
C ILE A 352 13.25 14.06 17.28
N GLY A 353 13.08 12.86 17.84
CA GLY A 353 13.63 11.63 17.29
C GLY A 353 12.85 11.09 16.08
N SER A 354 11.64 11.61 15.85
CA SER A 354 10.76 11.20 14.76
C SER A 354 11.37 11.50 13.37
N PRO A 355 11.14 10.62 12.37
CA PRO A 355 11.50 10.88 10.98
C PRO A 355 10.99 12.22 10.42
N MET A 356 9.91 12.79 10.97
CA MET A 356 9.42 14.12 10.59
C MET A 356 10.48 15.22 10.57
N TYR A 357 11.45 15.15 11.49
CA TYR A 357 12.50 16.15 11.65
C TYR A 357 13.80 15.77 10.93
N SER A 358 13.83 14.64 10.22
CA SER A 358 15.00 14.14 9.53
C SER A 358 15.34 14.99 8.29
N PHE A 359 16.59 15.43 8.21
CA PHE A 359 17.13 16.07 7.00
C PHE A 359 17.74 15.09 6.00
N TYR A 360 17.62 13.78 6.24
CA TYR A 360 18.09 12.75 5.32
C TYR A 360 17.03 12.53 4.24
N PRO A 361 17.27 12.93 2.99
CA PRO A 361 16.32 12.69 1.92
C PRO A 361 16.26 11.19 1.58
N ARG A 362 15.08 10.71 1.18
CA ARG A 362 14.94 9.38 0.57
C ARG A 362 15.70 9.30 -0.76
N GLN A 363 15.86 8.09 -1.25
CA GLN A 363 16.42 7.85 -2.58
C GLN A 363 15.67 8.66 -3.66
N GLN A 364 16.41 9.40 -4.48
CA GLN A 364 15.83 10.17 -5.58
C GLN A 364 15.39 9.21 -6.69
N CYS A 365 14.10 9.22 -7.05
CA CYS A 365 13.54 8.34 -8.06
C CYS A 365 13.55 8.91 -9.49
N VAL A 366 13.77 10.22 -9.65
CA VAL A 366 13.88 10.86 -10.97
C VAL A 366 15.32 10.73 -11.48
N PRO A 367 15.55 10.01 -12.59
CA PRO A 367 16.89 9.87 -13.18
C PRO A 367 17.39 11.22 -13.71
N GLU A 368 18.69 11.34 -13.96
CA GLU A 368 19.27 12.60 -14.47
C GLU A 368 18.71 13.02 -15.83
N ALA A 369 18.37 12.05 -16.70
CA ALA A 369 17.72 12.29 -17.98
C ALA A 369 16.27 12.79 -17.85
N GLY A 370 15.66 12.61 -16.67
CA GLY A 370 14.26 12.86 -16.38
C GLY A 370 13.36 11.64 -16.63
N LEU A 371 12.15 11.70 -16.06
CA LEU A 371 11.13 10.67 -16.19
C LEU A 371 10.07 11.14 -17.19
N THR A 372 9.81 10.36 -18.24
CA THR A 372 8.98 10.79 -19.37
C THR A 372 7.64 10.08 -19.38
N TYR A 373 6.57 10.87 -19.53
CA TYR A 373 5.19 10.41 -19.67
C TYR A 373 4.65 10.84 -21.03
N HIS A 374 4.09 9.90 -21.77
CA HIS A 374 3.49 10.17 -23.08
C HIS A 374 2.04 10.59 -22.92
N TRP A 375 1.65 11.59 -23.69
CA TRP A 375 0.29 12.12 -23.70
C TRP A 375 -0.21 12.32 -25.13
N HIS A 376 -1.53 12.38 -25.27
CA HIS A 376 -2.20 12.63 -26.52
C HIS A 376 -3.52 13.41 -26.35
N VAL A 377 -4.01 13.95 -27.46
CA VAL A 377 -5.36 14.50 -27.62
C VAL A 377 -5.96 13.85 -28.86
N SER A 378 -7.11 13.18 -28.73
CA SER A 378 -7.80 12.58 -29.87
C SER A 378 -8.33 13.64 -30.83
N GLN A 379 -8.38 13.30 -32.12
CA GLN A 379 -8.99 14.15 -33.15
C GLN A 379 -10.43 14.53 -32.77
N GLU A 380 -11.22 13.56 -32.31
CA GLU A 380 -12.61 13.78 -31.91
C GLU A 380 -12.74 14.81 -30.78
N LYS A 381 -11.93 14.70 -29.71
CA LYS A 381 -11.93 15.67 -28.60
C LYS A 381 -11.55 17.07 -29.10
N LEU A 382 -10.62 17.15 -30.04
CA LEU A 382 -10.19 18.41 -30.64
C LEU A 382 -11.29 19.02 -31.53
N GLU A 383 -11.93 18.22 -32.40
CA GLU A 383 -13.05 18.64 -33.25
C GLU A 383 -14.19 19.21 -32.43
N GLN A 384 -14.64 18.48 -31.40
CA GLN A 384 -15.72 18.91 -30.51
C GLN A 384 -15.43 20.28 -29.88
N VAL A 385 -14.19 20.50 -29.42
CA VAL A 385 -13.82 21.80 -28.82
C VAL A 385 -13.76 22.91 -29.87
N LEU A 386 -13.24 22.63 -31.06
CA LEU A 386 -13.16 23.60 -32.14
C LEU A 386 -14.55 24.03 -32.65
N GLU A 387 -15.52 23.12 -32.68
CA GLU A 387 -16.90 23.40 -33.06
C GLU A 387 -17.63 24.30 -32.05
N MET A 388 -17.32 24.15 -30.75
CA MET A 388 -17.91 24.97 -29.69
C MET A 388 -17.26 26.36 -29.56
N LEU A 389 -16.11 26.58 -30.20
CA LEU A 389 -15.29 27.76 -29.99
C LEU A 389 -15.87 29.00 -30.68
N GLN A 390 -16.33 29.98 -29.90
CA GLN A 390 -16.90 31.22 -30.43
C GLN A 390 -15.84 32.29 -30.77
N PRO A 391 -16.14 33.25 -31.66
CA PRO A 391 -15.24 34.38 -31.93
C PRO A 391 -14.84 35.14 -30.67
N GLY A 392 -13.52 35.31 -30.47
CA GLY A 392 -12.96 35.98 -29.29
C GLY A 392 -12.76 35.09 -28.06
N GLN A 393 -13.29 33.85 -28.08
CA GLN A 393 -13.13 32.89 -26.99
C GLN A 393 -11.76 32.19 -27.06
N GLU A 394 -11.27 31.83 -25.88
CA GLU A 394 -10.14 30.94 -25.67
C GLU A 394 -10.59 29.74 -24.82
N VAL A 395 -10.23 28.53 -25.22
CA VAL A 395 -10.55 27.28 -24.53
C VAL A 395 -9.29 26.45 -24.37
N TYR A 396 -9.17 25.77 -23.22
CA TYR A 396 -8.07 24.87 -22.93
C TYR A 396 -8.54 23.42 -23.05
N VAL A 397 -7.77 22.61 -23.78
CA VAL A 397 -8.04 21.18 -23.97
C VAL A 397 -7.02 20.38 -23.18
N ASN A 398 -7.47 19.69 -22.13
CA ASN A 398 -6.61 18.78 -21.37
C ASN A 398 -6.17 17.60 -22.23
N CYS A 399 -4.88 17.28 -22.17
CA CYS A 399 -4.33 16.07 -22.74
C CYS A 399 -4.62 14.85 -21.86
N THR A 400 -4.53 13.67 -22.46
CA THR A 400 -4.68 12.38 -21.77
C THR A 400 -3.37 11.60 -21.90
N PHE A 401 -2.85 11.09 -20.80
CA PHE A 401 -1.67 10.24 -20.74
C PHE A 401 -1.99 8.81 -21.19
N ASP A 402 -0.97 8.05 -21.58
CA ASP A 402 -1.14 6.66 -22.05
C ASP A 402 -1.72 5.71 -20.98
N ASN A 403 -1.64 6.09 -19.70
CA ASN A 403 -2.30 5.38 -18.60
C ASN A 403 -3.80 5.73 -18.44
N GLY A 404 -4.35 6.55 -19.34
CA GLY A 404 -5.76 6.98 -19.36
C GLY A 404 -6.09 8.16 -18.44
N TRP A 405 -5.13 8.72 -17.71
CA TRP A 405 -5.37 9.86 -16.82
C TRP A 405 -5.09 11.20 -17.51
N GLU A 406 -5.68 12.28 -17.02
CA GLU A 406 -5.40 13.63 -17.54
C GLU A 406 -4.17 14.29 -16.90
N SER A 407 -3.72 13.77 -15.75
CA SER A 407 -2.63 14.36 -14.99
C SER A 407 -1.59 13.33 -14.55
N VAL A 408 -0.38 13.82 -14.30
CA VAL A 408 0.70 13.10 -13.63
C VAL A 408 1.00 13.79 -12.30
N SER A 409 1.01 13.03 -11.22
CA SER A 409 1.38 13.50 -9.89
C SER A 409 2.91 13.56 -9.75
N ALA A 410 3.46 14.71 -9.42
CA ALA A 410 4.88 14.91 -9.11
C ALA A 410 5.09 16.14 -8.22
N GLN A 411 6.10 16.10 -7.36
CA GLN A 411 6.41 17.12 -6.37
C GLN A 411 5.20 17.47 -5.47
N GLY A 412 4.33 16.47 -5.25
CA GLY A 412 3.04 16.66 -4.56
C GLY A 412 1.96 17.40 -5.36
N PHE A 413 2.11 17.66 -6.65
CA PHE A 413 1.10 18.34 -7.46
C PHE A 413 0.67 17.50 -8.66
N ASP A 414 -0.53 17.76 -9.17
CA ASP A 414 -1.01 17.16 -10.41
C ASP A 414 -0.67 18.09 -11.58
N TRP A 415 0.09 17.56 -12.55
CA TRP A 415 0.56 18.26 -13.74
C TRP A 415 -0.24 17.80 -14.96
N THR A 416 -0.94 18.73 -15.60
CA THR A 416 -1.81 18.45 -16.76
C THR A 416 -1.32 19.24 -17.97
N PRO A 417 -0.78 18.60 -19.01
CA PRO A 417 -0.54 19.26 -20.29
C PRO A 417 -1.87 19.70 -20.90
N CYS A 418 -1.92 20.89 -21.47
CA CYS A 418 -3.10 21.38 -22.16
C CYS A 418 -2.76 22.23 -23.39
N LEU A 419 -3.68 22.21 -24.35
CA LEU A 419 -3.61 23.02 -25.57
C LEU A 419 -4.54 24.23 -25.41
N GLY A 420 -3.99 25.44 -25.55
CA GLY A 420 -4.79 26.67 -25.56
C GLY A 420 -5.24 27.01 -26.98
N LEU A 421 -6.54 27.01 -27.21
CA LEU A 421 -7.15 27.22 -28.51
C LEU A 421 -7.90 28.55 -28.51
N LYS A 422 -7.57 29.42 -29.45
CA LYS A 422 -8.25 30.71 -29.63
C LYS A 422 -8.85 30.81 -31.03
N HIS A 423 -10.10 31.25 -31.12
CA HIS A 423 -10.81 31.31 -32.41
C HIS A 423 -10.04 32.17 -33.43
N GLY A 424 -9.77 31.60 -34.60
CA GLY A 424 -9.07 32.29 -35.70
C GLY A 424 -7.59 32.56 -35.44
N ALA A 425 -6.99 32.03 -34.38
CA ALA A 425 -5.56 32.21 -34.11
C ALA A 425 -4.70 31.45 -35.12
N LYS A 426 -3.53 32.02 -35.45
CA LYS A 426 -2.54 31.42 -36.37
C LYS A 426 -1.65 30.39 -35.68
N ALA A 427 -1.75 30.28 -34.37
CA ALA A 427 -1.01 29.35 -33.55
C ALA A 427 -1.90 28.92 -32.38
N ALA A 428 -1.73 27.69 -31.93
CA ALA A 428 -2.25 27.24 -30.65
C ALA A 428 -1.17 27.36 -29.58
N GLY A 429 -1.61 27.55 -28.34
CA GLY A 429 -0.71 27.58 -27.20
C GLY A 429 -0.47 26.20 -26.62
N LEU A 430 0.69 26.03 -26.00
CA LEU A 430 1.08 24.83 -25.27
C LEU A 430 1.34 25.22 -23.82
N TYR A 431 0.57 24.62 -22.91
CA TYR A 431 0.56 24.96 -21.50
C TYR A 431 0.73 23.72 -20.64
N LEU A 432 1.17 23.95 -19.40
CA LEU A 432 1.22 22.98 -18.34
C LEU A 432 0.48 23.56 -17.13
N ASP A 433 -0.64 22.92 -16.77
CA ASP A 433 -1.42 23.27 -15.59
C ASP A 433 -0.86 22.54 -14.37
N CYS A 434 -0.82 23.26 -13.25
CA CYS A 434 -0.48 22.69 -11.95
C CYS A 434 -1.70 22.76 -11.03
N LYS A 435 -2.14 21.64 -10.47
CA LYS A 435 -3.29 21.57 -9.56
C LYS A 435 -2.91 20.94 -8.22
N LEU A 436 -3.55 21.39 -7.15
CA LEU A 436 -3.48 20.68 -5.87
C LEU A 436 -4.37 19.44 -5.97
N PRO A 437 -3.86 18.23 -5.70
CA PRO A 437 -4.64 17.02 -5.81
C PRO A 437 -5.84 17.01 -4.86
N GLY A 438 -6.93 16.36 -5.27
CA GLY A 438 -8.19 16.31 -4.51
C GLY A 438 -8.04 15.81 -3.07
N ALA A 439 -7.11 14.89 -2.82
CA ALA A 439 -6.81 14.35 -1.48
C ALA A 439 -6.22 15.38 -0.50
N LEU A 440 -5.67 16.49 -1.03
CA LEU A 440 -5.11 17.61 -0.27
C LEU A 440 -5.98 18.87 -0.37
N CYS A 441 -7.13 18.77 -1.02
CA CYS A 441 -8.03 19.88 -1.27
C CYS A 441 -8.75 20.28 0.02
N MET A 442 -8.36 21.41 0.61
CA MET A 442 -8.95 21.96 1.84
C MET A 442 -9.90 23.11 1.51
N ARG A 443 -10.85 23.40 2.40
CA ARG A 443 -11.77 24.54 2.23
C ARG A 443 -11.00 25.86 2.27
N GLY A 444 -11.19 26.72 1.26
CA GLY A 444 -10.65 28.08 1.25
C GLY A 444 -9.25 28.24 0.64
N HIS A 445 -9.04 27.71 -0.57
CA HIS A 445 -7.74 27.78 -1.26
C HIS A 445 -7.17 29.20 -1.33
N THR A 446 -6.00 29.40 -0.70
CA THR A 446 -5.17 30.55 -1.04
C THR A 446 -4.25 30.19 -2.21
N PRO A 447 -3.98 31.13 -3.13
CA PRO A 447 -3.07 30.89 -4.24
C PRO A 447 -1.67 30.57 -3.71
N ALA A 448 -1.14 29.41 -4.12
CA ALA A 448 0.24 29.00 -3.87
C ALA A 448 1.05 29.09 -5.16
N VAL A 449 2.35 29.34 -5.04
CA VAL A 449 3.27 29.39 -6.18
C VAL A 449 4.27 28.26 -6.05
N VAL A 450 4.38 27.41 -7.07
CA VAL A 450 5.33 26.30 -7.14
C VAL A 450 6.31 26.51 -8.29
N SER A 451 7.54 26.03 -8.13
CA SER A 451 8.50 25.92 -9.23
C SER A 451 8.67 24.45 -9.58
N SER A 452 8.76 24.16 -10.88
CA SER A 452 8.96 22.81 -11.39
C SER A 452 10.01 22.82 -12.49
N CYS A 453 10.74 21.71 -12.59
CA CYS A 453 11.66 21.47 -13.69
C CYS A 453 11.01 20.42 -14.59
N ALA A 454 10.49 20.84 -15.73
CA ALA A 454 9.76 19.97 -16.64
C ALA A 454 10.03 20.37 -18.09
N ARG A 455 9.89 19.41 -18.99
CA ARG A 455 10.00 19.63 -20.43
C ARG A 455 8.78 19.04 -21.10
N LEU A 456 8.02 19.89 -21.77
CA LEU A 456 6.82 19.50 -22.50
C LEU A 456 7.14 19.51 -23.99
N THR A 457 6.85 18.40 -24.66
CA THR A 457 7.13 18.21 -26.09
C THR A 457 5.88 17.84 -26.86
N VAL A 458 5.78 18.29 -28.10
CA VAL A 458 4.70 17.91 -29.05
C VAL A 458 5.33 17.35 -30.31
N ALA A 459 4.87 16.16 -30.72
CA ALA A 459 5.31 15.51 -31.93
C ALA A 459 4.77 16.26 -33.17
N ARG A 460 5.63 16.38 -34.18
CA ARG A 460 5.30 16.99 -35.48
C ARG A 460 5.73 16.06 -36.60
N ALA A 461 4.95 15.98 -37.67
CA ALA A 461 5.19 15.07 -38.79
C ALA A 461 6.55 15.32 -39.47
N SER A 462 7.05 16.55 -39.44
CA SER A 462 8.33 16.96 -40.04
C SER A 462 9.58 16.57 -39.24
N LYS A 463 9.49 15.56 -38.37
CA LYS A 463 10.53 15.06 -37.43
C LYS A 463 11.02 16.04 -36.36
N ALA A 464 10.87 17.36 -36.52
CA ALA A 464 11.22 18.34 -35.50
C ALA A 464 10.09 18.51 -34.47
N CYS A 465 10.29 18.03 -33.24
CA CYS A 465 9.34 18.26 -32.15
C CYS A 465 9.37 19.71 -31.66
N VAL A 466 8.20 20.25 -31.28
CA VAL A 466 8.12 21.51 -30.53
C VAL A 466 8.41 21.19 -29.06
N GLN A 467 9.25 21.99 -28.40
CA GLN A 467 9.61 21.81 -27.00
C GLN A 467 9.43 23.11 -26.22
N GLN A 468 8.85 22.99 -25.03
CA GLN A 468 8.76 24.04 -24.02
C GLN A 468 9.49 23.54 -22.77
N LEU A 469 10.51 24.29 -22.33
CA LEU A 469 11.25 23.99 -21.12
C LEU A 469 10.76 24.88 -19.98
N PHE A 470 10.49 24.27 -18.84
CA PHE A 470 10.19 24.94 -17.58
C PHE A 470 11.35 24.67 -16.61
N GLY A 471 12.08 25.71 -16.24
CA GLY A 471 13.24 25.64 -15.36
C GLY A 471 12.93 26.08 -13.93
N THR A 472 13.96 26.10 -13.07
CA THR A 472 13.85 26.54 -11.67
C THR A 472 13.45 28.01 -11.49
N GLY A 473 13.51 28.81 -12.56
CA GLY A 473 13.08 30.21 -12.56
C GLY A 473 11.61 30.40 -12.94
N ASP A 474 10.96 29.35 -13.43
CA ASP A 474 9.55 29.38 -13.82
C ASP A 474 8.68 29.02 -12.61
N PHE A 475 7.59 29.77 -12.47
CA PHE A 475 6.68 29.72 -11.34
C PHE A 475 5.26 29.49 -11.84
N PHE A 476 4.61 28.50 -11.27
CA PHE A 476 3.22 28.16 -11.54
C PHE A 476 2.36 28.62 -10.37
N ILE A 477 1.27 29.32 -10.66
CA ILE A 477 0.22 29.55 -9.69
C ILE A 477 -0.63 28.27 -9.65
N VAL A 478 -0.75 27.65 -8.48
CA VAL A 478 -1.57 26.45 -8.32
C VAL A 478 -3.02 26.76 -8.71
N GLY A 479 -3.55 25.97 -9.64
CA GLY A 479 -4.85 26.17 -10.28
C GLY A 479 -4.78 26.92 -11.62
N GLN A 480 -3.61 27.34 -12.08
CA GLN A 480 -3.42 28.03 -13.35
C GLN A 480 -2.40 27.32 -14.25
N GLY A 481 -2.56 27.53 -15.56
CA GLY A 481 -1.65 27.08 -16.60
C GLY A 481 -0.53 28.07 -16.88
N TRP A 482 0.67 27.56 -17.15
CA TRP A 482 1.79 28.35 -17.65
C TRP A 482 2.30 27.75 -18.96
N GLY A 483 2.58 28.60 -19.94
CA GLY A 483 2.88 28.14 -21.29
C GLY A 483 3.15 29.25 -22.28
N SER A 484 3.26 28.86 -23.55
CA SER A 484 3.46 29.80 -24.65
C SER A 484 2.23 29.80 -25.56
N PRO A 485 1.49 30.91 -25.69
CA PRO A 485 0.26 31.00 -26.49
C PRO A 485 0.49 30.79 -28.00
N GLY A 486 1.74 30.84 -28.46
CA GLY A 486 2.12 30.68 -29.87
C GLY A 486 3.03 29.50 -30.15
N ALA A 487 3.10 28.51 -29.23
CA ALA A 487 4.02 27.39 -29.33
C ALA A 487 3.80 26.52 -30.59
N LEU A 488 2.54 26.38 -31.03
CA LEU A 488 2.15 25.46 -32.09
C LEU A 488 1.63 26.25 -33.30
N PRO A 489 2.50 26.69 -34.23
CA PRO A 489 2.06 27.37 -35.44
C PRO A 489 1.13 26.46 -36.24
N LEU A 490 -0.04 26.98 -36.62
CA LEU A 490 -1.07 26.30 -37.40
C LEU A 490 -0.96 26.71 -38.86
N ARG A 491 -1.26 25.79 -39.79
CA ARG A 491 -1.32 26.14 -41.21
C ARG A 491 -2.49 27.09 -41.45
N ARG A 492 -2.26 28.14 -42.24
CA ARG A 492 -3.35 29.00 -42.68
C ARG A 492 -4.25 28.21 -43.62
N LEU A 493 -5.52 28.09 -43.25
CA LEU A 493 -6.58 27.78 -44.20
C LEU A 493 -6.62 28.92 -45.22
N MET A 494 -6.32 28.61 -46.49
CA MET A 494 -6.67 29.53 -47.56
C MET A 494 -8.18 29.66 -47.55
N ALA A 495 -8.69 30.89 -47.47
CA ALA A 495 -10.12 31.14 -47.49
C ALA A 495 -10.69 30.58 -48.79
N ALA A 496 -11.29 29.38 -48.73
CA ALA A 496 -12.02 28.82 -49.84
C ALA A 496 -13.22 29.74 -50.08
N GLY A 497 -13.25 30.39 -51.25
CA GLY A 497 -14.31 31.32 -51.64
C GLY A 497 -15.69 30.71 -51.39
N GLY A 498 -16.58 31.51 -50.80
CA GLY A 498 -17.84 31.06 -50.21
C GLY A 498 -18.69 30.17 -51.11
N GLY A 499 -19.02 28.98 -50.61
CA GLY A 499 -20.01 28.06 -51.18
C GLY A 499 -20.45 27.07 -50.11
N GLY A 500 -21.67 27.27 -49.58
CA GLY A 500 -22.14 26.72 -48.31
C GLY A 500 -22.33 25.20 -48.24
N GLY A 501 -21.90 24.62 -47.13
CA GLY A 501 -22.23 23.26 -46.68
C GLY A 501 -21.63 22.97 -45.29
N GLY A 502 -22.48 22.79 -44.27
CA GLY A 502 -22.07 22.72 -42.86
C GLY A 502 -21.10 21.59 -42.50
N ALA A 503 -21.17 20.43 -43.17
CA ALA A 503 -20.25 19.31 -42.92
C ALA A 503 -18.82 19.57 -43.43
N ALA A 504 -18.62 20.51 -44.36
CA ALA A 504 -17.30 20.89 -44.84
C ALA A 504 -16.53 21.80 -43.85
N VAL A 505 -17.23 22.40 -42.88
CA VAL A 505 -16.64 23.36 -41.93
C VAL A 505 -15.73 22.65 -40.91
N GLY A 506 -16.14 21.47 -40.39
CA GLY A 506 -15.33 20.70 -39.44
C GLY A 506 -14.01 20.20 -40.03
N LEU A 507 -14.04 19.62 -41.24
CA LEU A 507 -12.83 19.16 -41.94
C LEU A 507 -11.86 20.30 -42.28
N GLN A 508 -12.36 21.51 -42.51
CA GLN A 508 -11.51 22.67 -42.71
C GLN A 508 -10.78 23.05 -41.42
N LEU A 509 -11.45 23.08 -40.27
CA LEU A 509 -10.83 23.48 -38.99
C LEU A 509 -9.62 22.61 -38.62
N LEU A 510 -9.68 21.30 -38.91
CA LEU A 510 -8.57 20.40 -38.65
C LEU A 510 -7.40 20.52 -39.63
N ALA A 511 -7.58 21.09 -40.82
CA ALA A 511 -6.50 21.22 -41.79
C ALA A 511 -5.30 22.01 -41.24
N GLY A 512 -5.57 22.99 -40.35
CA GLY A 512 -4.55 23.75 -39.61
C GLY A 512 -3.65 22.89 -38.72
N TRP A 513 -4.15 21.73 -38.27
CA TRP A 513 -3.50 20.79 -37.36
C TRP A 513 -2.79 19.63 -38.05
N SER A 514 -2.86 19.54 -39.38
CA SER A 514 -2.30 18.43 -40.17
C SER A 514 -0.83 18.11 -39.90
N GLU A 515 -0.04 19.05 -39.37
CA GLU A 515 1.36 18.80 -39.02
C GLU A 515 1.55 18.10 -37.66
N TYR A 516 0.56 18.18 -36.78
CA TYR A 516 0.60 17.61 -35.43
C TYR A 516 -0.28 16.36 -35.33
N LEU A 517 -1.32 16.27 -36.16
CA LEU A 517 -2.27 15.16 -36.17
C LEU A 517 -1.66 13.94 -36.87
N GLN A 518 -1.25 12.94 -36.10
CA GLN A 518 -0.65 11.69 -36.58
C GLN A 518 -1.53 10.52 -36.15
N GLY A 519 -2.07 9.77 -37.12
CA GLY A 519 -2.96 8.64 -36.81
C GLY A 519 -4.21 9.05 -36.02
N GLY A 520 -4.78 10.23 -36.29
CA GLY A 520 -5.98 10.72 -35.62
C GLY A 520 -5.76 11.25 -34.19
N LYS A 521 -4.52 11.54 -33.80
CA LYS A 521 -4.23 12.17 -32.50
C LYS A 521 -3.06 13.15 -32.58
N ILE A 522 -3.07 14.17 -31.73
CA ILE A 522 -1.88 14.94 -31.40
C ILE A 522 -1.19 14.20 -30.27
N SER A 523 0.12 13.99 -30.35
CA SER A 523 0.87 13.27 -29.31
C SER A 523 2.09 14.07 -28.88
N GLY A 524 2.55 13.81 -27.67
CA GLY A 524 3.69 14.48 -27.08
C GLY A 524 4.23 13.76 -25.87
N SER A 525 5.12 14.42 -25.14
CA SER A 525 5.61 13.90 -23.86
C SER A 525 5.81 15.00 -22.84
N LEU A 526 5.63 14.65 -21.57
CA LEU A 526 5.99 15.45 -20.41
C LEU A 526 7.15 14.73 -19.72
N THR A 527 8.34 15.33 -19.76
CA THR A 527 9.51 14.85 -19.04
C THR A 527 9.70 15.65 -17.76
N LEU A 528 9.54 15.00 -16.61
CA LEU A 528 9.90 15.55 -15.30
C LEU A 528 11.41 15.53 -15.16
N LEU A 529 12.01 16.68 -14.89
CA LEU A 529 13.45 16.82 -14.72
C LEU A 529 13.80 16.87 -13.24
N ARG A 530 14.95 16.29 -12.88
CA ARG A 530 15.46 16.38 -11.52
C ARG A 530 15.75 17.84 -11.18
N GLN A 531 15.22 18.33 -10.06
CA GLN A 531 15.59 19.65 -9.57
C GLN A 531 17.09 19.64 -9.24
N PRO A 532 17.86 20.67 -9.66
CA PRO A 532 19.25 20.77 -9.27
C PRO A 532 19.32 20.80 -7.76
N ALA A 533 20.14 19.94 -7.16
CA ALA A 533 20.36 19.96 -5.72
C ALA A 533 20.78 21.39 -5.36
N GLY A 534 19.90 22.12 -4.67
CA GLY A 534 20.16 23.50 -4.31
C GLY A 534 21.54 23.56 -3.67
N LYS A 535 22.43 24.41 -4.19
CA LYS A 535 23.79 24.56 -3.65
C LYS A 535 23.65 24.68 -2.13
N LYS A 536 24.17 23.69 -1.38
CA LYS A 536 24.11 23.68 0.09
C LYS A 536 24.67 25.02 0.55
N ARG A 537 23.79 25.92 1.00
CA ARG A 537 24.16 27.22 1.54
C ARG A 537 24.62 27.07 2.98
#